data_AF-A0A9P7GK17-F1
#
_entry.id   AF-A0A9P7GK17-F1
#
_cell.length_a   1.000
_cell.length_b   1.000
_cell.length_c   1.000
_cell.angle_alpha   90.00
_cell.angle_beta   90.00
_cell.angle_gamma   90.00
#
_symmetry.space_group_name_H-M   'P 1'
#
loop_
_entity.id
_entity.type
_entity.pdbx_description
1 polymer ?
#
loop_
_entity_poly.entity_id
_entity_poly.type
_entity_poly.pdbx_seq_one_letter_code
_entity_poly.pdbx_strand_id
1 'polypeptide(L)'
;MASIQASAFGLKDPSLIKFQGFIDGKWIDAKNGEKVTVINPATLEELGKVPDMGIVETTEAIEAASRAFPAWSRTTAKVRLGDITLLKHILLKRIFWYTA
;
A
#
# COMPACT_ATOMS: atom_id res chain seq x y z
N MET A 1 -13.73 -10.50 11.12
CA MET A 1 -12.99 -9.39 11.76
C MET A 1 -12.54 -8.35 10.72
N ALA A 2 -11.72 -8.68 9.71
CA ALA A 2 -11.33 -7.70 8.66
C ALA A 2 -12.50 -7.16 7.80
N SER A 3 -13.58 -7.93 7.65
CA SER A 3 -14.76 -7.58 6.84
C SER A 3 -15.68 -6.53 7.47
N ILE A 4 -15.60 -6.26 8.77
CA ILE A 4 -16.49 -5.32 9.46
C ILE A 4 -15.95 -3.88 9.42
N GLN A 5 -14.62 -3.72 9.38
CA GLN A 5 -13.96 -2.41 9.30
C GLN A 5 -14.18 -1.71 7.95
N ALA A 6 -14.23 -2.46 6.85
CA ALA A 6 -14.25 -1.88 5.50
C ALA A 6 -15.57 -1.16 5.15
N SER A 7 -16.69 -1.62 5.69
CA SER A 7 -17.97 -0.93 5.61
C SER A 7 -18.02 0.36 6.44
N ALA A 8 -17.18 0.48 7.48
CA ALA A 8 -17.07 1.70 8.29
C ALA A 8 -16.41 2.86 7.53
N PHE A 9 -15.58 2.57 6.52
CA PHE A 9 -14.92 3.57 5.68
C PHE A 9 -15.70 3.92 4.39
N GLY A 10 -16.89 3.36 4.16
CA GLY A 10 -17.68 3.62 2.96
C GLY A 10 -17.04 3.14 1.66
N LEU A 11 -16.12 2.17 1.72
CA LEU A 11 -15.42 1.64 0.55
C LEU A 11 -16.20 0.47 -0.08
N LYS A 12 -16.37 0.50 -1.41
CA LYS A 12 -16.95 -0.62 -2.17
C LYS A 12 -16.02 -1.84 -2.24
N ASP A 13 -14.71 -1.60 -2.29
CA ASP A 13 -13.70 -2.66 -2.34
C ASP A 13 -12.96 -2.74 -0.98
N PRO A 14 -13.32 -3.70 -0.11
CA PRO A 14 -12.71 -3.85 1.20
C PRO A 14 -11.25 -4.32 1.14
N SER A 15 -10.79 -4.84 -0.01
CA SER A 15 -9.43 -5.36 -0.17
C SER A 15 -8.37 -4.27 -0.25
N LEU A 16 -8.78 -3.01 -0.46
CA LEU A 16 -7.91 -1.83 -0.53
C LEU A 16 -7.30 -1.46 0.81
N ILE A 17 -7.98 -1.81 1.91
CA ILE A 17 -7.44 -1.57 3.24
C ILE A 17 -6.38 -2.63 3.53
N LYS A 18 -5.13 -2.19 3.69
CA LYS A 18 -4.00 -3.04 4.04
C LYS A 18 -3.32 -2.48 5.27
N PHE A 19 -3.13 -3.36 6.25
CA PHE A 19 -2.46 -3.06 7.51
C PHE A 19 -1.08 -3.72 7.57
N GLN A 20 -0.50 -4.02 6.41
CA GLN A 20 0.82 -4.63 6.26
C GLN A 20 1.64 -3.69 5.37
N GLY A 21 2.96 -3.70 5.51
CA GLY A 21 3.81 -2.96 4.57
C GLY A 21 4.12 -3.81 3.34
N PHE A 22 4.46 -3.16 2.24
CA PHE A 22 4.69 -3.81 0.97
C PHE A 22 6.17 -3.76 0.60
N ILE A 23 6.86 -4.90 0.70
CA ILE A 23 8.30 -5.04 0.44
C ILE A 23 8.50 -6.20 -0.55
N ASP A 24 9.31 -5.97 -1.59
CA ASP A 24 9.66 -6.95 -2.64
C ASP A 24 8.46 -7.68 -3.27
N GLY A 25 7.36 -6.95 -3.50
CA GLY A 25 6.15 -7.52 -4.08
C GLY A 25 5.24 -8.28 -3.10
N LYS A 26 5.58 -8.30 -1.80
CA LYS A 26 4.86 -9.04 -0.77
C LYS A 26 4.36 -8.11 0.33
N TRP A 27 3.21 -8.45 0.88
CA TRP A 27 2.70 -7.82 2.10
C TRP A 27 3.34 -8.51 3.30
N ILE A 28 4.05 -7.75 4.11
CA ILE A 28 4.76 -8.24 5.29
C ILE A 28 4.38 -7.45 6.55
N ASP A 29 4.38 -8.16 7.68
CA ASP A 29 4.33 -7.57 9.01
C ASP A 29 5.77 -7.23 9.47
N ALA A 30 5.90 -6.32 10.46
CA ALA A 30 7.20 -6.00 11.02
C ALA A 30 7.75 -7.17 11.85
N LYS A 31 9.06 -7.43 11.74
CA LYS A 31 9.73 -8.54 12.43
C LYS A 31 9.82 -8.31 13.93
N ASN A 32 9.86 -7.06 14.38
CA ASN A 32 9.79 -6.68 15.79
C ASN A 32 8.37 -6.88 16.38
N GLY A 33 7.35 -7.09 15.55
CA GLY A 33 5.95 -7.16 15.97
C GLY A 33 5.36 -5.83 16.45
N GLU A 34 6.12 -4.73 16.36
CA GLU A 34 5.67 -3.40 16.73
C GLU A 34 4.67 -2.90 15.70
N LYS A 35 3.63 -2.22 16.18
CA LYS A 35 2.56 -1.71 15.35
C LYS A 35 2.15 -0.31 15.82
N VAL A 36 2.04 0.60 14.87
CA VAL A 36 1.51 1.94 15.09
C VAL A 36 0.00 1.91 14.90
N THR A 37 -0.72 2.39 15.91
CA THR A 37 -2.18 2.54 15.82
C THR A 37 -2.49 3.81 15.04
N VAL A 38 -3.19 3.65 13.91
CA VAL A 38 -3.70 4.75 13.11
C VAL A 38 -5.02 5.19 13.73
N ILE A 39 -5.06 6.44 14.20
CA ILE A 39 -6.26 7.05 14.80
C ILE A 39 -6.89 8.04 13.83
N ASN A 40 -8.23 8.12 13.84
CA ASN A 40 -8.94 9.16 13.12
C ASN A 40 -8.84 10.49 13.90
N PRO A 41 -8.26 11.56 13.32
CA PRO A 41 -8.13 12.83 14.03
C PRO A 41 -9.48 13.52 14.33
N ALA A 42 -10.56 13.16 13.61
CA ALA A 42 -11.88 13.77 13.80
C ALA A 42 -12.74 13.08 14.86
N THR A 43 -12.64 11.75 15.00
CA THR A 43 -13.46 10.95 15.95
C THR A 43 -12.63 10.34 17.08
N LEU A 44 -11.30 10.42 17.01
CA LEU A 44 -10.35 9.75 17.90
C LEU A 44 -10.47 8.22 17.94
N GLU A 45 -11.20 7.63 16.99
CA GLU A 45 -11.37 6.17 16.90
C GLU A 45 -10.15 5.50 16.28
N GLU A 46 -9.84 4.29 16.76
CA GLU A 46 -8.78 3.45 16.21
C GLU A 46 -9.21 2.86 14.85
N LEU A 47 -8.55 3.31 13.77
CA LEU A 47 -8.83 2.84 12.41
C LEU A 47 -8.21 1.47 12.13
N GLY A 48 -7.02 1.23 12.70
CA GLY A 48 -6.30 -0.03 12.62
C GLY A 48 -4.83 0.11 13.01
N LYS A 49 -4.08 -0.99 12.92
CA LYS A 49 -2.69 -1.06 13.36
C LYS A 49 -1.78 -1.41 12.20
N VAL A 50 -0.88 -0.51 11.81
CA VAL A 50 0.11 -0.74 10.75
C VAL A 50 1.45 -1.15 11.37
N PRO A 51 2.22 -2.06 10.75
CA PRO A 51 3.53 -2.47 11.27
C PRO A 51 4.49 -1.29 11.35
N ASP A 52 5.21 -1.17 12.46
CA ASP A 52 6.32 -0.23 12.59
C ASP A 52 7.59 -0.86 12.00
N MET A 53 7.85 -0.51 10.73
CA MET A 53 8.99 -1.05 10.00
C MET A 53 10.28 -0.40 10.47
N GLY A 54 11.16 -1.22 11.05
CA GLY A 54 12.44 -0.78 11.57
C GLY A 54 13.54 -0.77 10.51
N ILE A 55 14.78 -0.74 11.01
CA ILE A 55 16.00 -0.69 10.18
C ILE A 55 16.11 -1.94 9.31
N VAL A 56 15.76 -3.12 9.83
CA VAL A 56 15.92 -4.40 9.12
C VAL A 56 15.02 -4.46 7.89
N GLU A 57 13.74 -4.16 8.04
CA GLU A 57 12.78 -4.11 6.94
C GLU A 57 13.16 -3.03 5.92
N THR A 58 13.68 -1.89 6.41
CA THR A 58 14.18 -0.82 5.55
C THR A 58 15.37 -1.27 4.71
N THR A 59 16.33 -2.01 5.29
CA THR A 59 17.46 -2.58 4.55
C THR A 59 16.99 -3.58 3.50
N GLU A 60 16.06 -4.48 3.84
CA GLU A 60 15.48 -5.44 2.89
C GLU A 60 14.74 -4.73 1.75
N ALA A 61 14.02 -3.65 2.04
CA ALA A 61 13.35 -2.83 1.03
C ALA A 61 14.36 -2.15 0.08
N ILE A 62 15.48 -1.65 0.62
CA ILE A 62 16.56 -1.04 -0.18
C ILE A 62 17.21 -2.09 -1.10
N GLU A 63 17.52 -3.27 -0.56
CA GLU A 63 18.10 -4.36 -1.35
C GLU A 63 17.15 -4.83 -2.47
N ALA A 64 15.86 -5.00 -2.15
CA ALA A 64 14.84 -5.34 -3.14
C ALA A 64 14.70 -4.27 -4.23
N ALA A 65 14.67 -2.99 -3.85
CA ALA A 65 14.65 -1.87 -4.79
C ALA A 65 15.90 -1.85 -5.69
N SER A 66 17.07 -2.11 -5.11
CA SER A 66 18.34 -2.21 -5.83
C SER A 66 18.34 -3.36 -6.85
N ARG A 67 17.78 -4.52 -6.50
CA ARG A 67 17.61 -5.65 -7.43
C ARG A 67 16.65 -5.33 -8.58
N ALA A 68 15.57 -4.60 -8.31
CA ALA A 68 14.57 -4.24 -9.32
C ALA A 68 15.04 -3.10 -10.25
N PHE A 69 15.93 -2.23 -9.78
CA PHE A 69 16.34 -1.02 -10.49
C PHE A 69 16.99 -1.26 -11.87
N PRO A 70 17.91 -2.23 -12.08
CA PRO A 70 18.47 -2.49 -13.41
C PRO A 70 17.43 -2.88 -14.46
N ALA A 71 16.43 -3.68 -14.08
CA ALA A 71 15.34 -4.07 -14.97
C ALA A 71 14.42 -2.88 -15.27
N TRP A 72 14.09 -2.08 -14.24
CA TRP A 72 13.22 -0.91 -14.39
C TRP A 72 13.87 0.23 -15.17
N SER A 73 15.15 0.55 -14.91
CA SER A 73 15.87 1.65 -15.56
C SER A 73 16.09 1.44 -17.06
N ARG A 74 16.21 0.17 -17.50
CA ARG A 74 16.35 -0.21 -18.91
C ARG A 74 15.04 -0.13 -19.71
N THR A 75 13.91 0.09 -19.06
CA THR A 75 12.64 0.31 -19.76
C THR A 75 12.68 1.61 -20.56
N THR A 76 11.88 1.70 -21.63
CA THR A 76 11.75 2.95 -22.38
C THR A 76 10.83 3.93 -21.64
N ALA A 77 11.00 5.24 -21.91
CA ALA A 77 10.12 6.26 -21.33
C ALA A 77 8.64 6.01 -21.65
N LYS A 78 8.34 5.46 -22.85
CA LYS A 78 6.98 5.11 -23.27
C LYS A 78 6.36 4.02 -22.40
N VAL A 79 7.14 2.99 -22.03
CA VAL A 79 6.67 1.90 -21.16
C VAL A 79 6.40 2.42 -19.75
N ARG A 80 7.33 3.18 -19.16
CA ARG A 80 7.12 3.77 -17.83
C ARG A 80 5.91 4.69 -17.76
N LEU A 81 5.71 5.52 -18.79
CA LEU A 81 4.54 6.39 -18.88
C LEU A 81 3.24 5.56 -18.99
N GLY A 82 3.27 4.45 -19.72
CA GLY A 82 2.16 3.49 -19.79
C GLY A 82 1.81 2.92 -18.42
N ASP A 83 2.80 2.43 -17.67
CA ASP A 83 2.61 1.86 -16.33
C ASP A 83 2.06 2.89 -15.35
N ILE A 84 2.60 4.12 -15.36
CA ILE A 84 2.13 5.22 -14.51
C ILE A 84 0.69 5.63 -14.89
N THR A 85 0.38 5.69 -16.18
CA THR A 85 -0.97 6.04 -16.67
C THR A 85 -1.98 4.96 -16.32
N LEU A 86 -1.59 3.68 -16.39
CA LEU A 86 -2.42 2.56 -15.98
C LEU A 86 -2.68 2.60 -14.47
N LEU A 87 -1.64 2.85 -13.66
CA LEU A 87 -1.78 3.01 -12.21
C LEU A 87 -2.75 4.16 -11.87
N LYS A 88 -2.58 5.32 -12.52
CA LYS A 88 -3.50 6.46 -12.40
C LYS A 88 -4.93 6.06 -12.73
N HIS A 89 -5.15 5.34 -13.82
CA HIS A 89 -6.49 4.91 -14.24
C HIS A 89 -7.14 3.96 -13.21
N ILE A 90 -6.37 3.01 -12.69
CA ILE A 90 -6.84 2.07 -11.66
C ILE A 90 -7.19 2.81 -10.37
N LEU A 91 -6.34 3.75 -9.94
CA LEU A 91 -6.57 4.57 -8.75
C LEU A 91 -7.82 5.45 -8.91
N LEU A 92 -7.96 6.13 -10.05
CA LEU A 92 -9.10 6.99 -10.32
C LEU A 92 -10.41 6.21 -10.33
N LYS A 93 -10.45 5.02 -10.95
CA LYS A 93 -11.64 4.16 -10.96
C LYS A 93 -12.03 3.63 -9.58
N ARG A 94 -11.06 3.46 -8.68
CA ARG A 94 -11.29 2.85 -7.35
C ARG A 94 -11.58 3.87 -6.26
N ILE A 95 -11.03 5.08 -6.36
CA ILE A 95 -11.18 6.16 -5.35
C ILE A 95 -12.32 7.11 -5.72
N PHE A 96 -12.39 7.51 -7.00
CA PHE A 96 -13.45 8.38 -7.50
C PHE A 96 -14.51 7.51 -8.13
N TRP A 97 -15.71 7.56 -7.58
CA TRP A 97 -16.91 6.90 -8.07
C TRP A 97 -17.04 7.09 -9.59
N TYR A 98 -16.60 6.11 -10.38
CA TYR A 98 -16.94 6.08 -11.79
C TYR A 98 -18.28 5.37 -11.90
N THR A 99 -19.33 6.18 -11.96
CA THR A 99 -20.69 5.80 -12.32
C THR A 99 -20.68 5.16 -13.70
N ALA A 100 -21.07 3.89 -13.76
CA ALA A 100 -21.94 3.31 -14.79
C ALA A 100 -22.59 2.07 -14.17
#